data_AF-A0A7L4DDM7-F1
#
_entry.id   AF-A0A7L4DDM7-F1
#
_cell.length_a   1.000
_cell.length_b   1.000
_cell.length_c   1.000
_cell.angle_alpha   90.00
_cell.angle_beta   90.00
_cell.angle_gamma   90.00
#
_symmetry.space_group_name_H-M   'P 1'
#
loop_
_entity.id
_entity.type
_entity.pdbx_description
1 polymer ?
#
loop_
_entity_poly.entity_id
_entity_poly.type
_entity_poly.pdbx_seq_one_letter_code
_entity_poly.pdbx_strand_id
1 'polypeptide(L)'
;QRLGCGADGAAEVKRHPFFRTINFKRLEAGIMAPSFVPDVRGRAGHPPGLGMSPVLPLTAPWLPQPRAVYCKDVLDIEQFSTVKGVNLDQTDNDFYAKFATGSVSIPWQNEMIETECFKDLNMFGPNGTRSPDLDWRQLPEPPKRSL
;
A
#
# COMPACT_ATOMS: atom_id res chain seq x y z
N GLN A 1 18.45 -31.70 -0.33
CA GLN A 1 18.58 -30.23 -0.21
C GLN A 1 17.26 -29.58 -0.62
N ARG A 2 16.85 -28.45 -0.03
CA ARG A 2 15.58 -27.77 -0.35
C ARG A 2 15.71 -27.03 -1.69
N LEU A 3 14.69 -27.13 -2.55
CA LEU A 3 14.62 -26.44 -3.84
C LEU A 3 14.75 -24.91 -3.66
N GLY A 4 15.55 -24.25 -4.50
CA GLY A 4 15.75 -22.81 -4.45
C GLY A 4 16.78 -22.34 -3.42
N CYS A 5 17.43 -23.26 -2.70
CA CYS A 5 18.57 -22.96 -1.81
C CYS A 5 19.93 -23.20 -2.50
N GLY A 6 19.94 -23.44 -3.81
CA GLY A 6 21.16 -23.54 -4.63
C GLY A 6 21.62 -22.19 -5.18
N ALA A 7 22.68 -22.20 -6.00
CA ALA A 7 23.27 -20.99 -6.59
C ALA A 7 22.29 -20.17 -7.46
N ASP A 8 21.32 -20.85 -8.07
CA ASP A 8 20.30 -20.24 -8.92
C ASP A 8 19.11 -19.64 -8.15
N GLY A 9 19.04 -19.87 -6.83
CA GLY A 9 17.99 -19.34 -5.97
C GLY A 9 16.58 -19.57 -6.50
N ALA A 10 15.76 -18.51 -6.53
CA ALA A 10 14.39 -18.57 -7.03
C ALA A 10 14.28 -18.96 -8.52
N ALA A 11 15.34 -18.81 -9.33
CA ALA A 11 15.28 -19.19 -10.75
C ALA A 11 15.11 -20.71 -10.90
N GLU A 12 15.66 -21.50 -9.99
CA GLU A 12 15.46 -22.95 -9.93
C GLU A 12 13.97 -23.29 -9.70
N VAL A 13 13.33 -22.60 -8.75
CA VAL A 13 11.90 -22.76 -8.43
C VAL A 13 11.03 -22.34 -9.62
N LYS A 14 11.34 -21.21 -10.26
CA LYS A 14 10.59 -20.69 -11.42
C LYS A 14 10.63 -21.64 -12.64
N ARG A 15 11.68 -22.45 -12.78
CA ARG A 15 11.80 -23.45 -13.88
C ARG A 15 11.08 -24.77 -13.58
N HIS A 16 10.57 -24.97 -12.36
CA HIS A 16 9.94 -26.23 -12.00
C HIS A 16 8.70 -26.49 -12.89
N PRO A 17 8.48 -27.74 -13.36
CA PRO A 17 7.36 -28.07 -14.26
C PRO A 17 5.97 -27.68 -13.75
N PHE A 18 5.81 -27.56 -12.43
CA PHE A 18 4.59 -27.03 -11.80
C PHE A 18 4.22 -25.62 -12.32
N PHE A 19 5.21 -24.74 -12.53
CA PHE A 19 5.00 -23.37 -12.99
C PHE A 19 5.09 -23.21 -14.51
N ARG A 20 5.04 -24.31 -15.28
CA ARG A 20 5.22 -24.27 -16.75
C ARG A 20 4.26 -23.35 -17.49
N THR A 21 3.09 -23.07 -16.91
CA THR A 21 2.04 -22.20 -17.49
C THR A 21 2.17 -20.74 -17.02
N ILE A 22 3.09 -20.44 -16.11
CA ILE A 22 3.25 -19.13 -15.50
C ILE A 22 4.34 -18.34 -16.23
N ASN A 23 3.97 -17.15 -16.72
CA ASN A 23 4.94 -16.18 -17.20
C ASN A 23 5.32 -15.22 -16.06
N PHE A 24 6.46 -15.47 -15.42
CA PHE A 24 6.88 -14.69 -14.24
C PHE A 24 7.08 -13.20 -14.51
N LYS A 25 7.49 -12.79 -15.72
CA LYS A 25 7.61 -11.36 -16.06
C LYS A 25 6.25 -10.67 -16.05
N ARG A 26 5.22 -11.33 -16.59
CA ARG A 26 3.84 -10.80 -16.59
C ARG A 26 3.21 -10.84 -15.20
N LEU A 27 3.56 -11.84 -14.39
CA LEU A 27 3.11 -11.95 -13.01
C LEU A 27 3.67 -10.82 -12.13
N GLU A 28 4.99 -10.57 -12.18
CA GLU A 28 5.66 -9.51 -11.41
C GLU A 28 5.21 -8.11 -11.82
N ALA A 29 4.82 -7.93 -13.09
CA ALA A 29 4.24 -6.69 -13.59
C ALA A 29 2.74 -6.53 -13.27
N GLY A 30 2.09 -7.50 -12.62
CA GLY A 30 0.66 -7.45 -12.28
C GLY A 30 -0.31 -7.59 -13.47
N ILE A 31 0.16 -8.08 -14.62
CA ILE A 31 -0.62 -8.15 -15.88
C ILE A 31 -1.38 -9.49 -16.01
N MET A 32 -0.98 -10.51 -15.24
CA MET A 32 -1.72 -11.78 -15.19
C MET A 32 -2.94 -11.62 -14.28
N ALA A 33 -4.14 -11.84 -14.84
CA ALA A 33 -5.35 -11.84 -14.04
C ALA A 33 -5.29 -12.94 -12.97
N PRO A 34 -5.60 -12.64 -11.70
CA PRO A 34 -5.65 -13.65 -10.66
C PRO A 34 -6.82 -14.61 -10.91
N SER A 35 -6.66 -15.88 -10.50
CA SER A 35 -7.73 -16.88 -10.60
C SER A 35 -8.91 -16.62 -9.65
N PHE A 36 -8.72 -15.70 -8.69
CA PHE A 36 -9.73 -15.28 -7.73
C PHE A 36 -9.61 -13.77 -7.49
N VAL A 37 -10.73 -13.06 -7.53
CA VAL A 37 -10.83 -11.63 -7.20
C VAL A 37 -11.79 -11.51 -6.01
N PRO A 38 -11.30 -11.11 -4.81
CA PRO A 38 -12.15 -10.85 -3.65
C PRO A 38 -13.16 -9.73 -3.93
N ASP A 39 -14.32 -9.76 -3.27
CA ASP A 39 -15.29 -8.66 -3.38
C ASP A 39 -14.79 -7.39 -2.68
N VAL A 40 -14.94 -6.24 -3.33
CA VAL A 40 -14.47 -4.93 -2.84
C VAL A 40 -15.52 -3.82 -2.96
N ARG A 41 -16.81 -4.12 -3.24
CA ARG A 41 -17.83 -3.07 -3.46
C ARG A 41 -18.39 -2.42 -2.17
N GLY A 42 -17.54 -2.27 -1.16
CA GLY A 42 -17.83 -1.49 0.05
C GLY A 42 -16.69 -0.52 0.34
N ARG A 43 -16.81 0.74 -0.12
CA ARG A 43 -15.93 1.90 0.13
C ARG A 43 -14.50 1.85 -0.44
N ALA A 44 -14.31 2.49 -1.59
CA ALA A 44 -13.46 3.67 -1.73
C ALA A 44 -13.79 4.34 -3.08
N GLY A 45 -14.01 5.65 -3.09
CA GLY A 45 -14.20 6.39 -4.33
C GLY A 45 -12.95 6.26 -5.19
N HIS A 46 -13.09 5.61 -6.33
CA HIS A 46 -12.13 5.70 -7.42
C HIS A 46 -12.51 6.93 -8.26
N PRO A 47 -11.60 7.88 -8.53
CA PRO A 47 -11.86 8.91 -9.52
C PRO A 47 -11.97 8.26 -10.90
N PRO A 48 -12.83 8.77 -11.80
CA PRO A 48 -12.96 8.23 -13.14
C PRO A 48 -11.85 8.80 -14.02
N GLY A 49 -10.77 8.06 -14.24
CA GLY A 49 -9.83 8.42 -15.29
C GLY A 49 -8.43 7.89 -15.12
N LEU A 50 -8.18 6.68 -15.61
CA LEU A 50 -7.27 6.41 -16.72
C LEU A 50 -7.33 4.91 -16.99
N GLY A 51 -7.74 4.57 -18.22
CA GLY A 51 -8.09 3.22 -18.60
C GLY A 51 -6.97 2.22 -18.39
N MET A 52 -7.30 1.10 -17.77
CA MET A 52 -7.27 -0.23 -18.39
C MET A 52 -8.26 -1.09 -17.58
N SER A 53 -9.54 -1.07 -17.95
CA SER A 53 -10.43 -2.14 -17.49
C SER A 53 -9.94 -3.43 -18.13
N PRO A 54 -9.52 -4.47 -17.38
CA PRO A 54 -9.44 -5.79 -17.98
C PRO A 54 -10.87 -6.15 -18.33
N VAL A 55 -11.14 -6.23 -19.64
CA VAL A 55 -12.35 -6.85 -20.17
C VAL A 55 -12.32 -8.28 -19.61
N LEU A 56 -13.05 -8.53 -18.53
CA LEU A 56 -13.18 -9.85 -17.94
C LEU A 56 -13.81 -10.75 -19.01
N PRO A 57 -13.11 -11.77 -19.54
CA PRO A 57 -13.75 -12.72 -20.42
C PRO A 57 -14.73 -13.54 -19.56
N LEU A 58 -16.00 -13.47 -19.96
CA LEU A 58 -17.04 -14.49 -19.79
C LEU A 58 -17.08 -15.18 -18.42
N THR A 59 -17.99 -14.69 -17.57
CA THR A 59 -18.70 -15.45 -16.52
C THR A 59 -17.84 -16.46 -15.76
N ALA A 60 -17.03 -15.96 -14.82
CA ALA A 60 -16.59 -16.80 -13.71
C ALA A 60 -17.85 -17.28 -12.94
N PRO A 61 -18.02 -18.59 -12.68
CA PRO A 61 -19.22 -19.14 -12.04
C PRO A 61 -19.41 -18.71 -10.58
N TRP A 62 -18.45 -17.98 -10.02
CA TRP A 62 -18.46 -17.46 -8.65
C TRP A 62 -18.29 -15.94 -8.70
N LEU A 63 -19.37 -15.25 -9.06
CA LEU A 63 -19.51 -13.82 -8.78
C LEU A 63 -19.68 -13.67 -7.26
N PRO A 64 -18.71 -13.10 -6.53
CA PRO A 64 -18.83 -12.93 -5.08
C PRO A 64 -19.86 -11.86 -4.75
N GLN A 65 -20.46 -11.98 -3.56
CA GLN A 65 -21.51 -11.08 -3.07
C GLN A 65 -20.93 -9.83 -2.40
N PRO A 66 -21.50 -8.61 -2.62
CA PRO A 66 -20.94 -7.27 -2.32
C PRO A 66 -20.46 -6.94 -0.90
N ARG A 67 -20.48 -7.88 0.06
CA ARG A 67 -20.34 -7.61 1.50
C ARG A 67 -19.45 -8.61 2.24
N ALA A 68 -18.66 -9.39 1.52
CA ALA A 68 -17.79 -10.39 2.14
C ALA A 68 -16.60 -9.72 2.84
N VAL A 69 -16.55 -9.84 4.17
CA VAL A 69 -15.36 -9.51 4.96
C VAL A 69 -14.64 -10.82 5.24
N TYR A 70 -13.39 -10.95 4.80
CA TYR A 70 -12.58 -12.17 4.98
C TYR A 70 -11.90 -12.19 6.35
N CYS A 71 -12.69 -12.12 7.42
CA CYS A 71 -12.23 -12.33 8.80
C CYS A 71 -13.27 -13.13 9.59
N LYS A 72 -12.86 -13.71 10.73
CA LYS A 72 -13.81 -14.25 11.70
C LYS A 72 -14.64 -13.10 12.29
N ASP A 73 -15.83 -13.41 12.80
CA ASP A 73 -16.59 -12.45 13.59
C ASP A 73 -15.78 -12.05 14.83
N VAL A 74 -15.87 -10.79 15.25
CA VAL A 74 -15.22 -10.31 16.47
C VAL A 74 -15.67 -11.08 17.71
N LEU A 75 -16.92 -11.59 17.71
CA LEU A 75 -17.47 -12.41 18.78
C LEU A 75 -16.87 -13.83 18.80
N ASP A 76 -16.32 -14.30 17.69
CA ASP A 76 -15.67 -15.61 17.56
C ASP A 76 -14.16 -15.55 17.81
N ILE A 77 -13.62 -14.36 18.10
CA ILE A 77 -12.21 -14.15 18.43
C ILE A 77 -12.08 -14.21 19.96
N GLU A 78 -11.36 -15.22 20.44
CA GLU A 78 -11.06 -15.36 21.86
C GLU A 78 -10.29 -14.12 22.38
N GLN A 79 -10.74 -13.58 23.51
CA GLN A 79 -10.07 -12.47 24.16
C GLN A 79 -8.93 -13.01 25.04
N PHE A 80 -7.72 -12.46 24.86
CA PHE A 80 -6.63 -12.66 25.81
C PHE A 80 -6.93 -11.90 27.11
N SER A 81 -6.67 -12.53 28.25
CA SER A 81 -6.76 -11.83 29.53
C SER A 81 -5.71 -10.71 29.59
N THR A 82 -6.08 -9.58 30.18
CA THR A 82 -5.12 -8.50 30.43
C THR A 82 -4.11 -8.96 31.46
N VAL A 83 -2.82 -8.88 31.11
CA VAL A 83 -1.73 -9.10 32.05
C VAL A 83 -1.66 -7.89 32.99
N LYS A 84 -1.91 -8.10 34.28
CA LYS A 84 -1.77 -7.06 35.33
C LYS A 84 -0.34 -7.05 35.88
N GLY A 85 0.10 -5.90 36.40
CA GLY A 85 1.40 -5.78 37.07
C GLY A 85 2.58 -5.49 36.14
N VAL A 86 2.33 -5.12 34.89
CA VAL A 86 3.36 -4.63 33.97
C VAL A 86 3.59 -3.14 34.25
N ASN A 87 4.82 -2.77 34.57
CA ASN A 87 5.25 -1.38 34.73
C ASN A 87 6.16 -1.03 33.56
N LEU A 88 5.88 0.07 32.89
CA LEU A 88 6.71 0.59 31.81
C LEU A 88 7.78 1.52 32.40
N ASP A 89 9.02 1.37 31.95
CA ASP A 89 10.16 2.15 32.38
C ASP A 89 10.83 2.92 31.22
N GLN A 90 11.99 3.50 31.50
CA GLN A 90 12.71 4.30 30.50
C GLN A 90 13.21 3.46 29.32
N THR A 91 13.54 2.19 29.53
CA THR A 91 13.96 1.27 28.46
C THR A 91 12.83 1.07 27.45
N ASP A 92 11.58 0.98 27.92
CA ASP A 92 10.40 0.90 27.06
C ASP A 92 10.21 2.18 26.26
N ASN A 93 10.38 3.35 26.89
CA ASN A 93 10.30 4.64 26.19
C ASN A 93 11.38 4.78 25.12
N ASP A 94 12.61 4.35 25.41
CA ASP A 94 13.71 4.34 24.46
C ASP A 94 13.42 3.40 23.28
N PHE A 95 12.74 2.27 23.52
CA PHE A 95 12.26 1.39 22.48
C PHE A 95 11.15 2.03 21.64
N TYR A 96 10.15 2.67 22.27
CA TYR A 96 9.06 3.35 21.56
C TYR A 96 9.58 4.46 20.65
N ALA A 97 10.56 5.23 21.11
CA ALA A 97 11.20 6.27 20.30
C ALA A 97 11.92 5.69 19.07
N LYS A 98 12.51 4.50 19.19
CA LYS A 98 13.16 3.81 18.06
C LYS A 98 12.15 3.17 17.11
N PHE A 99 11.04 2.67 17.64
CA PHE A 99 9.99 1.99 16.88
C PHE A 99 9.18 2.97 16.03
N ALA A 100 8.80 4.12 16.61
CA ALA A 100 7.96 5.14 15.97
C ALA A 100 8.74 5.98 14.95
N THR A 101 9.21 5.33 13.88
CA THR A 101 10.00 5.96 12.80
C THR A 101 9.21 6.95 11.93
N GLY A 102 7.88 7.01 12.10
CA GLY A 102 7.01 7.89 11.35
C GLY A 102 6.68 7.34 9.96
N SER A 103 6.63 8.23 8.96
CA SER A 103 6.29 7.86 7.59
C SER A 103 7.46 7.18 6.89
N VAL A 104 7.21 6.04 6.25
CA VAL A 104 8.19 5.35 5.41
C VAL A 104 8.17 5.97 4.01
N SER A 105 9.33 6.42 3.52
CA SER A 105 9.41 7.32 2.37
C SER A 105 8.75 6.79 1.09
N ILE A 106 9.03 5.55 0.68
CA ILE A 106 8.51 5.00 -0.58
C ILE A 106 6.98 4.83 -0.54
N PRO A 107 6.39 4.12 0.46
CA PRO A 107 4.93 4.03 0.55
C PRO A 107 4.23 5.39 0.67
N TRP A 108 4.79 6.33 1.45
CA TRP A 108 4.19 7.65 1.61
C TRP A 108 4.23 8.49 0.32
N GLN A 109 5.32 8.43 -0.44
CA GLN A 109 5.37 9.10 -1.75
C GLN A 109 4.39 8.47 -2.74
N ASN A 110 4.28 7.14 -2.78
CA ASN A 110 3.29 6.45 -3.60
C ASN A 110 1.87 6.87 -3.20
N GLU A 111 1.56 6.96 -1.90
CA GLU A 111 0.27 7.45 -1.40
C GLU A 111 -0.02 8.87 -1.91
N MET A 112 0.93 9.80 -1.84
CA MET A 112 0.77 11.17 -2.35
C MET A 112 0.52 11.22 -3.87
N ILE A 113 1.09 10.29 -4.62
CA ILE A 113 0.91 10.19 -6.08
C ILE A 113 -0.45 9.56 -6.42
N GLU A 114 -0.77 8.43 -5.79
CA GLU A 114 -2.00 7.65 -6.04
C GLU A 114 -3.27 8.40 -5.63
N THR A 115 -3.17 9.24 -4.60
CA THR A 115 -4.27 10.12 -4.13
C THR A 115 -4.36 11.45 -4.86
N GLU A 116 -3.54 11.65 -5.90
CA GLU A 116 -3.40 12.89 -6.69
C GLU A 116 -2.93 14.13 -5.88
N CYS A 117 -2.68 14.02 -4.57
CA CYS A 117 -2.18 15.14 -3.75
C CYS A 117 -0.89 15.75 -4.32
N PHE A 118 0.04 14.94 -4.81
CA PHE A 118 1.26 15.44 -5.45
C PHE A 118 0.95 16.26 -6.70
N LYS A 119 0.03 15.82 -7.54
CA LYS A 119 -0.37 16.52 -8.76
C LYS A 119 -1.01 17.87 -8.46
N ASP A 120 -1.82 17.94 -7.40
CA ASP A 120 -2.51 19.16 -6.99
C ASP A 120 -1.58 20.18 -6.30
N LEU A 121 -0.63 19.69 -5.49
CA LEU A 121 0.25 20.54 -4.69
C LEU A 121 1.57 20.91 -5.37
N ASN A 122 2.11 20.04 -6.23
CA ASN A 122 3.40 20.26 -6.90
C ASN A 122 3.26 21.21 -8.09
N MET A 123 2.86 22.44 -7.81
CA MET A 123 2.59 23.48 -8.80
C MET A 123 3.71 24.53 -8.83
N PHE A 124 4.14 24.92 -10.03
CA PHE A 124 5.12 25.98 -10.25
C PHE A 124 4.46 27.28 -10.69
N GLY A 125 5.22 28.39 -10.63
CA GLY A 125 4.77 29.68 -11.15
C GLY A 125 4.56 29.68 -12.67
N PRO A 126 3.89 30.70 -13.22
CA PRO A 126 3.65 30.83 -14.66
C PRO A 126 4.94 30.65 -15.47
N ASN A 127 4.87 29.97 -16.62
CA ASN A 127 6.03 29.68 -17.48
C ASN A 127 7.17 28.87 -16.81
N GLY A 128 6.85 28.04 -15.80
CA GLY A 128 7.85 27.23 -15.09
C GLY A 128 8.75 28.05 -14.16
N THR A 129 8.29 29.24 -13.76
CA THR A 129 8.99 30.08 -12.79
C THR A 129 8.88 29.51 -11.37
N ARG A 130 9.75 29.98 -10.47
CA ARG A 130 9.72 29.56 -9.06
C ARG A 130 8.40 29.98 -8.42
N SER A 131 7.79 29.07 -7.68
CA SER A 131 6.66 29.38 -6.80
C SER A 131 7.12 30.23 -5.59
N PRO A 132 6.21 30.92 -4.89
CA PRO A 132 6.56 31.77 -3.75
C PRO A 132 7.31 31.04 -2.63
N ASP A 133 7.01 29.77 -2.38
CA ASP A 133 7.69 28.92 -1.40
C ASP A 133 9.15 28.58 -1.78
N LEU A 134 9.52 28.75 -3.05
CA LEU A 134 10.87 28.57 -3.58
C LEU A 134 11.64 29.90 -3.75
N ASP A 135 11.03 31.05 -3.43
CA ASP A 135 11.69 32.35 -3.47
C ASP A 135 12.44 32.62 -2.15
N TRP A 136 13.76 32.45 -2.18
CA TRP A 136 14.65 32.69 -1.05
C TRP A 136 14.62 34.12 -0.48
N ARG A 137 14.06 35.08 -1.22
CA ARG A 137 13.94 36.48 -0.77
C ARG A 137 12.67 36.72 0.04
N GLN A 138 11.70 35.81 -0.02
CA GLN A 138 10.45 35.92 0.73
C GLN A 138 10.60 35.14 2.03
N LEU A 139 10.44 35.85 3.16
CA LEU A 139 10.35 35.21 4.46
C LEU A 139 8.95 34.62 4.62
N PRO A 140 8.81 33.43 5.23
CA PRO A 140 7.51 32.87 5.52
C PRO A 140 6.76 33.77 6.51
N GLU A 141 5.47 34.01 6.24
CA GLU A 141 4.59 34.67 7.20
C GLU A 141 4.57 33.85 8.51
N PRO A 142 4.72 34.48 9.68
CA PRO A 142 4.65 33.77 10.94
C PRO A 142 3.28 33.09 11.07
N PRO A 143 3.22 31.88 11.66
CA PRO A 143 1.96 31.16 11.83
C PRO A 143 0.97 32.05 12.56
N LYS A 144 -0.18 32.31 11.95
CA LYS A 144 -1.27 33.05 12.59
C LYS A 144 -1.69 32.25 13.82
N ARG A 145 -1.46 32.79 15.02
CA ARG A 145 -2.04 32.24 16.25
C ARG A 145 -3.56 32.19 16.05
N SER A 146 -4.11 30.98 15.92
CA SER A 146 -5.55 30.80 16.09
C SER A 146 -5.88 31.22 17.51
N LEU A 147 -6.75 32.22 17.65
CA LEU A 147 -7.42 32.54 18.91
C LEU A 147 -8.37 31.41 19.31
#